data_AF-C5RAH3-F1
#
_entry.id   AF-C5RAH3-F1
#
_cell.length_a   1.000
_cell.length_b   1.000
_cell.length_c   1.000
_cell.angle_alpha   90.00
_cell.angle_beta   90.00
_cell.angle_gamma   90.00
#
_symmetry.space_group_name_H-M   'P 1'
#
loop_
_entity.id
_entity.type
_entity.pdbx_description
1 polymer ?
#
loop_
_entity_poly.entity_id
_entity_poly.type
_entity_poly.pdbx_seq_one_letter_code
_entity_poly.pdbx_strand_id
1 'polypeptide(L)'
;MKRFNKTFDWRFWIFMPILGILFPYIINLTKLTANFKIIVSLFIINMVFSIVAGRFLRHTGAFWVLLLVWPIIFLISVWLQINSTFYGYYLALLYLILEIFAFTSGQEEELDIDKQIPIDGGFGEV
;
A
#
# COMPACT_ATOMS: atom_id res chain seq x y z
N MET A 1 19.32 -7.09 -15.19
CA MET A 1 19.62 -6.80 -13.76
C MET A 1 19.69 -5.30 -13.38
N LYS A 2 19.10 -4.34 -14.13
CA LYS A 2 19.14 -2.89 -13.78
C LYS A 2 17.87 -2.33 -13.08
N ARG A 3 16.78 -3.10 -12.96
CA ARG A 3 15.51 -2.63 -12.36
C ARG A 3 15.47 -2.67 -10.82
N PHE A 4 16.31 -3.49 -10.18
CA PHE A 4 16.34 -3.66 -8.71
C PHE A 4 16.63 -2.37 -7.92
N ASN A 5 17.28 -1.37 -8.53
CA ASN A 5 17.78 -0.22 -7.79
C ASN A 5 16.69 0.80 -7.42
N LYS A 6 15.52 0.79 -8.10
CA LYS A 6 14.45 1.77 -7.83
C LYS A 6 13.55 1.38 -6.65
N THR A 7 13.39 0.08 -6.38
CA THR A 7 12.59 -0.40 -5.23
C THR A 7 13.26 -0.08 -3.89
N PHE A 8 14.58 0.11 -3.87
CA PHE A 8 15.37 0.49 -2.70
C PHE A 8 15.56 2.01 -2.55
N ASP A 9 14.67 2.83 -3.13
CA ASP A 9 14.70 4.27 -2.88
C ASP A 9 14.59 4.53 -1.37
N TRP A 10 15.65 5.06 -0.78
CA TRP A 10 15.74 5.32 0.65
C TRP A 10 14.58 6.17 1.18
N ARG A 11 14.02 7.06 0.34
CA ARG A 11 12.89 7.92 0.73
C ARG A 11 11.69 7.08 1.11
N PHE A 12 11.35 6.11 0.28
CA PHE A 12 10.23 5.18 0.53
C PHE A 12 10.39 4.45 1.86
N TRP A 13 11.59 3.92 2.10
CA TRP A 13 11.90 3.17 3.32
C TRP A 13 11.95 4.03 4.57
N ILE A 14 12.34 5.31 4.47
CA ILE A 14 12.30 6.26 5.59
C ILE A 14 10.87 6.71 5.91
N PHE A 15 10.01 6.89 4.90
CA PHE A 15 8.63 7.31 5.15
C PHE A 15 7.80 6.25 5.90
N MET A 16 8.12 4.96 5.76
CA MET A 16 7.39 3.91 6.49
C MET A 16 7.46 4.05 8.02
N PRO A 17 8.64 4.02 8.69
CA PRO A 17 8.68 4.20 10.13
C PRO A 17 8.22 5.60 10.55
N ILE A 18 8.42 6.62 9.70
CA ILE A 18 7.91 7.96 10.01
C ILE A 18 6.40 7.96 10.13
N LEU A 19 5.68 7.44 9.13
CA LEU A 19 4.22 7.48 9.10
C LEU A 19 3.58 6.43 10.02
N GLY A 20 4.17 5.24 10.09
CA GLY A 20 3.66 4.14 10.91
C GLY A 20 3.90 4.32 12.41
N ILE A 21 5.00 4.98 12.80
CA ILE A 21 5.45 5.02 14.21
C ILE A 21 5.64 6.47 14.70
N LEU A 22 6.53 7.23 14.07
CA LEU A 22 6.92 8.55 14.59
C LEU A 22 5.76 9.56 14.57
N PHE A 23 5.00 9.59 13.49
CA PHE A 23 3.86 10.47 13.30
C PHE A 23 2.73 10.22 14.32
N PRO A 24 2.22 8.97 14.48
CA PRO A 24 1.21 8.70 15.50
C PRO A 24 1.75 8.95 16.92
N TYR A 25 3.03 8.66 17.18
CA TYR A 25 3.68 9.00 18.46
C TYR A 25 3.61 10.51 18.75
N ILE A 26 4.02 11.36 17.81
CA ILE A 26 3.98 12.83 17.97
C ILE A 26 2.53 13.31 18.13
N ILE A 27 1.59 12.80 17.33
CA ILE A 27 0.18 13.18 17.43
C ILE A 27 -0.38 12.83 18.82
N ASN A 28 0.02 11.72 19.41
CA ASN A 28 -0.44 11.33 20.74
C ASN A 28 -0.01 12.32 21.82
N LEU A 29 1.11 13.03 21.65
CA LEU A 29 1.59 14.07 22.57
C LEU A 29 0.76 15.37 22.52
N THR A 30 -0.07 15.55 21.48
CA THR A 30 -0.90 16.76 21.33
C THR A 30 -2.17 16.71 22.18
N LYS A 31 -2.80 17.86 22.42
CA LYS A 31 -4.10 17.98 23.11
C LYS A 31 -5.32 17.73 22.22
N LEU A 32 -5.12 17.17 21.02
CA LEU A 32 -6.21 16.86 20.09
C LEU A 32 -7.13 15.77 20.67
N THR A 33 -8.40 15.77 20.25
CA THR A 33 -9.36 14.74 20.68
C THR A 33 -8.97 13.37 20.12
N ALA A 34 -9.26 12.32 20.88
CA ALA A 34 -8.95 10.94 20.47
C ALA A 34 -9.55 10.60 19.09
N ASN A 35 -10.80 11.01 18.85
CA ASN A 35 -11.48 10.80 17.56
C ASN A 35 -10.74 11.47 16.40
N PHE A 36 -10.28 12.71 16.59
CA PHE A 36 -9.52 13.41 15.55
C PHE A 36 -8.20 12.70 15.26
N LYS A 37 -7.47 12.28 16.31
CA LYS A 37 -6.22 11.51 16.15
C LYS A 37 -6.48 10.24 15.35
N ILE A 38 -7.49 9.45 15.71
CA ILE A 38 -7.84 8.22 15.01
C ILE A 38 -8.23 8.50 13.55
N ILE A 39 -9.15 9.43 13.30
CA ILE A 39 -9.62 9.69 11.93
C ILE A 39 -8.48 10.17 11.03
N VAL A 40 -7.66 11.11 11.52
CA VAL A 40 -6.62 11.72 10.69
C VAL A 40 -5.39 10.83 10.54
N SER A 41 -4.84 10.35 11.67
CA SER A 41 -3.62 9.55 11.62
C SER A 41 -3.92 8.16 11.10
N LEU A 42 -4.79 7.41 11.79
CA LEU A 42 -5.09 6.03 11.46
C LEU A 42 -5.87 5.94 10.15
N PHE A 43 -6.96 6.68 9.98
CA PHE A 43 -7.78 6.49 8.78
C PHE A 43 -7.16 7.18 7.55
N ILE A 44 -7.10 8.50 7.53
CA ILE A 44 -6.79 9.26 6.30
C ILE A 44 -5.34 9.05 5.86
N ILE A 45 -4.37 9.31 6.73
CA ILE A 45 -2.95 9.36 6.34
C ILE A 45 -2.42 7.97 5.99
N ASN A 46 -2.69 6.95 6.83
CA ASN A 46 -2.18 5.62 6.57
C ASN A 46 -2.86 4.96 5.34
N MET A 47 -4.15 5.20 5.08
CA MET A 47 -4.79 4.69 3.84
C MET A 47 -4.21 5.33 2.58
N VAL A 48 -4.03 6.66 2.59
CA VAL A 48 -3.39 7.35 1.47
C VAL A 48 -1.98 6.79 1.24
N PHE A 49 -1.22 6.59 2.33
CA PHE A 49 0.11 6.01 2.21
C PHE A 49 0.11 4.58 1.67
N SER A 50 -0.81 3.72 2.09
CA SER A 50 -0.96 2.37 1.53
C SER A 50 -1.18 2.39 0.02
N ILE A 51 -2.05 3.27 -0.48
CA ILE A 51 -2.26 3.42 -1.93
C ILE A 51 -0.98 3.89 -2.63
N VAL A 52 -0.27 4.87 -2.06
CA VAL A 52 1.00 5.38 -2.59
C VAL A 52 2.06 4.27 -2.59
N ALA A 53 2.14 3.47 -1.53
CA ALA A 53 3.10 2.37 -1.40
C ALA A 53 2.84 1.28 -2.45
N GLY A 54 1.60 0.83 -2.60
CA GLY A 54 1.24 -0.16 -3.62
C GLY A 54 1.55 0.33 -5.04
N ARG A 55 1.21 1.59 -5.36
CA ARG A 55 1.56 2.19 -6.67
C ARG A 55 3.08 2.32 -6.87
N PHE A 56 3.82 2.74 -5.84
CA PHE A 56 5.27 2.85 -5.91
C PHE A 56 5.93 1.49 -6.19
N LEU A 57 5.49 0.44 -5.49
CA LEU A 57 5.98 -0.92 -5.68
C LEU A 57 5.66 -1.44 -7.10
N ARG A 58 4.47 -1.13 -7.62
CA ARG A 58 4.09 -1.44 -9.01
C ARG A 58 5.04 -0.77 -10.01
N HIS A 59 5.22 0.55 -9.91
CA HIS A 59 6.04 1.32 -10.85
C HIS A 59 7.53 0.94 -10.81
N THR A 60 8.01 0.42 -9.68
CA THR A 60 9.39 -0.04 -9.54
C THR A 60 9.59 -1.50 -10.00
N GLY A 61 8.51 -2.23 -10.29
CA GLY A 61 8.58 -3.66 -10.62
C GLY A 61 9.06 -4.49 -9.43
N ALA A 62 8.67 -4.07 -8.23
CA ALA A 62 9.03 -4.72 -6.98
C ALA A 62 8.40 -6.11 -6.84
N PHE A 63 8.99 -6.96 -6.00
CA PHE A 63 8.36 -8.23 -5.62
C PHE A 63 7.11 -7.98 -4.78
N TRP A 64 6.04 -8.73 -5.07
CA TRP A 64 4.75 -8.63 -4.37
C TRP A 64 4.86 -8.80 -2.85
N VAL A 65 5.84 -9.57 -2.36
CA VAL A 65 6.11 -9.77 -0.91
C VAL A 65 6.38 -8.44 -0.19
N LEU A 66 6.88 -7.42 -0.89
CA LEU A 66 7.13 -6.09 -0.31
C LEU A 66 5.86 -5.34 0.08
N LEU A 67 4.68 -5.76 -0.40
CA LEU A 67 3.37 -5.25 0.05
C LEU A 67 3.07 -5.60 1.52
N LEU A 68 3.79 -6.55 2.11
CA LEU A 68 3.63 -6.90 3.52
C LEU A 68 4.39 -5.94 4.45
N VAL A 69 5.36 -5.20 3.94
CA VAL A 69 6.28 -4.39 4.76
C VAL A 69 5.50 -3.29 5.51
N TRP A 70 4.66 -2.54 4.81
CA TRP A 70 3.91 -1.45 5.43
C TRP A 70 2.91 -1.93 6.49
N PRO A 71 2.03 -2.93 6.21
CA PRO A 71 1.17 -3.51 7.22
C PRO A 71 1.93 -4.04 8.44
N ILE A 72 3.11 -4.65 8.24
CA ILE A 72 3.96 -5.13 9.33
C ILE A 72 4.49 -3.96 10.18
N ILE A 73 5.02 -2.91 9.56
CA ILE A 73 5.50 -1.72 10.29
C ILE A 73 4.36 -1.07 11.08
N PHE A 74 3.18 -0.97 10.48
CA PHE A 74 2.01 -0.47 11.17
C PHE A 74 1.60 -1.40 12.34
N LEU A 75 1.64 -2.73 12.17
CA LEU A 75 1.39 -3.68 13.26
C LEU A 75 2.41 -3.57 14.40
N ILE A 76 3.69 -3.28 14.10
CA ILE A 76 4.70 -2.98 15.12
C ILE A 76 4.27 -1.76 15.96
N SER A 77 3.72 -0.72 15.33
CA SER A 77 3.22 0.46 16.06
C SER A 77 2.02 0.12 16.98
N VAL A 78 1.16 -0.80 16.55
CA VAL A 78 0.03 -1.28 17.36
C VAL A 78 0.52 -2.12 18.54
N TRP A 79 1.51 -2.99 18.29
CA TRP A 79 2.14 -3.82 19.33
C TRP A 79 2.85 -2.96 20.40
N LEU A 80 3.51 -1.87 19.98
CA LEU A 80 4.11 -0.88 20.87
C LEU A 80 3.09 0.03 21.58
N GLN A 81 1.79 -0.21 21.40
CA GLN A 81 0.69 0.60 21.96
C GLN A 81 0.73 2.08 21.55
N ILE A 82 1.42 2.39 20.44
CA ILE A 82 1.44 3.75 19.86
C ILE A 82 0.12 4.00 19.13
N ASN A 83 -0.41 2.97 18.46
CA ASN A 83 -1.71 2.98 17.82
C ASN A 83 -2.70 2.10 18.57
N SER A 84 -4.00 2.39 18.41
CA SER A 84 -5.07 1.65 19.10
C SER A 84 -5.08 0.18 18.71
N THR A 85 -5.04 -0.72 19.70
CA THR A 85 -5.19 -2.17 19.51
C THR A 85 -6.60 -2.56 19.06
N PHE A 86 -7.61 -1.77 19.43
CA PHE A 86 -9.01 -2.05 19.09
C PHE A 86 -9.27 -1.92 17.58
N TYR A 87 -8.64 -0.93 16.92
CA TYR A 87 -8.82 -0.66 15.50
C TYR A 87 -7.64 -1.09 14.63
N GLY A 88 -6.43 -1.14 15.21
CA GLY A 88 -5.18 -1.30 14.48
C GLY A 88 -5.10 -2.58 13.65
N TYR A 89 -5.55 -3.72 14.18
CA TYR A 89 -5.49 -4.98 13.42
C TYR A 89 -6.38 -4.97 12.17
N TYR A 90 -7.60 -4.43 12.28
CA TYR A 90 -8.51 -4.30 11.14
C TYR A 90 -7.98 -3.31 10.10
N LEU A 91 -7.39 -2.22 10.56
CA LEU A 91 -6.78 -1.22 9.69
C LEU A 91 -5.53 -1.75 8.97
N ALA A 92 -4.69 -2.55 9.64
CA ALA A 92 -3.55 -3.19 9.00
C ALA A 92 -3.98 -4.09 7.84
N LEU A 93 -5.05 -4.86 8.02
CA LEU A 93 -5.63 -5.67 6.95
C LEU A 93 -6.18 -4.81 5.81
N LEU A 94 -6.90 -3.74 6.13
CA LEU A 94 -7.40 -2.78 5.14
C LEU A 94 -6.27 -2.16 4.31
N TYR A 95 -5.16 -1.77 4.96
CA TYR A 95 -3.98 -1.22 4.30
C TYR A 95 -3.37 -2.20 3.32
N LEU A 96 -3.22 -3.47 3.71
CA LEU A 96 -2.76 -4.53 2.82
C LEU A 96 -3.68 -4.69 1.60
N ILE A 97 -5.00 -4.68 1.82
CA ILE A 97 -5.98 -4.76 0.73
C ILE A 97 -5.80 -3.59 -0.23
N LEU A 98 -5.73 -2.35 0.28
CA LEU A 98 -5.53 -1.16 -0.53
C LEU A 98 -4.21 -1.20 -1.32
N GLU A 99 -3.14 -1.69 -0.70
CA GLU A 99 -1.85 -1.91 -1.36
C GLU A 99 -1.94 -2.90 -2.50
N ILE A 100 -2.58 -4.05 -2.28
CA ILE A 100 -2.79 -5.06 -3.31
C ILE A 100 -3.58 -4.47 -4.47
N PHE A 101 -4.71 -3.81 -4.20
CA PHE A 101 -5.50 -3.14 -5.24
C PHE A 101 -4.70 -2.09 -6.00
N ALA A 102 -3.93 -1.25 -5.29
CA ALA A 102 -3.09 -0.24 -5.92
C ALA A 102 -1.96 -0.87 -6.77
N PHE A 103 -1.42 -2.00 -6.32
CA PHE A 103 -0.37 -2.73 -7.01
C PHE A 103 -0.87 -3.46 -8.27
N THR A 104 -2.07 -4.04 -8.23
CA THR A 104 -2.66 -4.80 -9.35
C THR A 104 -3.53 -3.96 -10.28
N SER A 105 -3.96 -2.77 -9.87
CA SER A 105 -4.79 -1.89 -10.70
C SER A 105 -4.15 -1.62 -12.06
N GLY A 106 -4.93 -1.72 -13.14
CA GLY A 106 -4.47 -1.50 -14.50
C GLY A 106 -3.52 -2.58 -15.04
N GLN A 107 -3.65 -3.81 -14.54
CA GLN A 107 -3.10 -5.03 -15.16
C GLN A 107 -4.11 -5.67 -16.15
N GLU A 108 -5.09 -4.92 -16.63
CA GLU A 108 -5.97 -5.39 -17.70
C GLU A 108 -5.09 -5.74 -18.92
N GLU A 109 -5.16 -6.99 -19.35
CA GLU A 109 -4.58 -7.45 -20.60
C GLU A 109 -5.23 -6.61 -21.71
N GLU A 110 -4.46 -5.73 -22.36
CA GLU A 110 -4.86 -5.25 -23.68
C GLU A 110 -5.01 -6.52 -24.52
N LEU A 111 -6.25 -6.85 -24.90
CA LEU A 111 -6.51 -7.90 -25.88
C LEU A 111 -5.61 -7.61 -27.08
N ASP A 112 -4.68 -8.50 -27.37
CA ASP A 112 -3.75 -8.38 -28.49
C ASP A 112 -4.57 -8.61 -29.76
N ILE A 113 -5.25 -7.55 -30.24
CA ILE A 113 -6.12 -7.58 -31.42
C ILE A 113 -5.34 -8.11 -32.62
N ASP A 114 -4.02 -7.89 -32.66
CA ASP A 114 -3.13 -8.35 -33.71
C ASP A 114 -2.89 -9.88 -33.68
N LYS A 115 -3.16 -10.55 -32.54
CA LYS A 115 -3.17 -12.02 -32.43
C LYS A 115 -4.53 -12.66 -32.71
N GLN A 116 -5.59 -11.86 -32.90
CA GLN A 116 -6.90 -12.40 -33.25
C GLN A 116 -6.90 -12.81 -34.73
N ILE A 117 -7.04 -14.10 -35.00
CA ILE A 117 -7.18 -14.60 -36.37
C ILE A 117 -8.65 -14.36 -36.80
N PRO A 118 -8.92 -13.66 -37.90
CA PRO A 118 -10.29 -13.52 -38.39
C PRO A 118 -10.83 -14.89 -38.80
N ILE A 119 -11.95 -15.29 -38.22
CA ILE A 119 -12.69 -16.51 -38.56
C ILE A 119 -14.02 -16.09 -39.16
N ASP A 120 -14.53 -16.81 -40.15
CA ASP A 120 -15.80 -16.45 -40.82
C ASP A 120 -16.96 -16.50 -39.81
N GLY A 121 -17.38 -15.32 -39.31
CA GLY A 121 -18.39 -15.15 -38.26
C GLY A 121 -17.93 -14.38 -37.01
N GLY A 122 -16.64 -14.05 -36.86
CA GLY A 122 -16.13 -13.26 -35.72
C GLY A 122 -14.65 -13.45 -35.42
N PHE A 123 -14.23 -13.09 -34.20
CA PHE A 123 -12.89 -13.33 -33.68
C PHE A 123 -12.92 -14.52 -32.72
N GLY A 124 -11.95 -15.44 -32.81
CA GLY A 124 -11.79 -16.53 -31.85
C GLY A 124 -10.35 -16.60 -31.34
N GLU A 125 -10.21 -17.07 -30.11
CA GLU A 125 -8.93 -17.22 -29.41
C GLU A 125 -8.15 -18.46 -29.89
N VAL A 126 -6.82 -18.43 -29.76
CA VAL A 126 -5.92 -19.58 -29.95
C VAL A 126 -5.39 -20.05 -28.59
#